data_AF-A0A9D1HKI5-F1
#
_entry.id   AF-A0A9D1HKI5-F1
#
_cell.length_a   1.000
_cell.length_b   1.000
_cell.length_c   1.000
_cell.angle_alpha   90.00
_cell.angle_beta   90.00
_cell.angle_gamma   90.00
#
_symmetry.space_group_name_H-M   'P 1'
#
loop_
_entity.id
_entity.type
_entity.pdbx_description
1 polymer ?
#
loop_
_entity_poly.entity_id
_entity_poly.type
_entity_poly.pdbx_seq_one_letter_code
_entity_poly.pdbx_strand_id
1 'polypeptide(L)'
;FMSRYSFDSLKEICKRYLFVPTTTRSLEQYERIDLGIGCPEYALVCNGGVLLKNGRRDRKWYEGSLEETARARAGFPAAWKLLESDPDRCFEVRNVENLFLFTKSRRPEKTMEHLEQVLDPEENDILSNGIKVYVVPAKLNKGRALIRLKEHLHIHEAIAAGDSRFDLSMLKAADRAFAPESLSVEPGMDGNTTYFGGDLLFSDQLIRRLLENK
;
A
#
# COMPACT_ATOMS: atom_id res chain seq x y z
N PHE A 1 -1.21 -0.87 17.15
CA PHE A 1 -1.84 -1.83 18.07
C PHE A 1 -2.21 -3.06 17.26
N MET A 2 -1.95 -4.26 17.80
CA MET A 2 -2.36 -5.54 17.21
C MET A 2 -3.01 -6.33 18.35
N SER A 3 -4.12 -7.04 18.07
CA SER A 3 -4.73 -7.89 19.08
C SER A 3 -3.76 -9.00 19.48
N ARG A 4 -3.90 -9.51 20.71
CA ARG A 4 -3.11 -10.65 21.17
C ARG A 4 -3.35 -11.89 20.29
N TYR A 5 -4.60 -12.13 19.89
CA TYR A 5 -4.95 -13.24 19.00
C TYR A 5 -4.23 -13.16 17.65
N SER A 6 -4.28 -12.00 16.99
CA SER A 6 -3.60 -11.78 15.71
C SER A 6 -2.08 -11.93 15.85
N PHE A 7 -1.50 -11.37 16.91
CA PHE A 7 -0.05 -11.42 17.15
C PHE A 7 0.44 -12.87 17.35
N ASP A 8 -0.25 -13.64 18.19
CA ASP A 8 0.13 -15.02 18.49
C ASP A 8 -0.11 -15.95 17.28
N SER A 9 -1.18 -15.72 16.52
CA SER A 9 -1.59 -16.57 15.41
C SER A 9 -0.86 -16.28 14.09
N LEU A 10 -0.25 -15.10 13.94
CA LEU A 10 0.50 -14.75 12.71
C LEU A 10 1.66 -15.72 12.45
N LYS A 11 2.27 -16.27 13.50
CA LYS A 11 3.31 -17.32 13.38
C LYS A 11 2.78 -18.57 12.67
N GLU A 12 1.53 -18.97 12.94
CA GLU A 12 0.91 -20.12 12.27
C GLU A 12 0.59 -19.81 10.80
N ILE A 13 0.21 -18.56 10.49
CA ILE A 13 0.06 -18.11 9.10
C ILE A 13 1.39 -18.23 8.36
N CYS A 14 2.49 -17.74 8.93
CA CYS A 14 3.81 -17.82 8.29
C CYS A 14 4.34 -19.25 8.10
N LYS A 15 3.82 -20.24 8.81
CA LYS A 15 4.15 -21.67 8.59
C LYS A 15 3.42 -22.25 7.36
N ARG A 16 2.29 -21.68 6.97
CA ARG A 16 1.43 -22.18 5.89
C ARG A 16 1.56 -21.38 4.60
N TYR A 17 1.87 -20.09 4.73
CA TYR A 17 1.89 -19.14 3.64
C TYR A 17 3.19 -18.35 3.62
N LEU A 18 3.66 -18.01 2.42
CA LEU A 18 4.65 -16.95 2.26
C LEU A 18 3.98 -15.62 2.60
N PHE A 19 4.24 -15.13 3.80
CA PHE A 19 3.68 -13.87 4.28
C PHE A 19 4.51 -12.67 3.81
N VAL A 20 3.88 -11.75 3.07
CA VAL A 20 4.52 -10.56 2.51
C VAL A 20 3.78 -9.30 2.95
N PRO A 21 4.30 -8.51 3.91
CA PRO A 21 3.72 -7.22 4.25
C PRO A 21 3.80 -6.25 3.07
N THR A 22 2.69 -5.57 2.76
CA THR A 22 2.62 -4.57 1.69
C THR A 22 2.14 -3.23 2.24
N THR A 23 3.00 -2.20 2.24
CA THR A 23 2.74 -0.94 2.95
C THR A 23 3.15 0.30 2.16
N THR A 24 2.45 1.40 2.40
CA THR A 24 2.80 2.76 1.93
C THR A 24 3.90 3.42 2.75
N ARG A 25 4.26 2.83 3.91
CA ARG A 25 5.33 3.36 4.78
C ARG A 25 6.67 3.40 4.08
N SER A 26 7.49 4.40 4.41
CA SER A 26 8.90 4.40 4.04
C SER A 26 9.64 3.23 4.70
N LEU A 27 10.84 2.91 4.20
CA LEU A 27 11.70 1.89 4.80
C LEU A 27 11.93 2.16 6.30
N GLU A 28 12.35 3.37 6.64
CA GLU A 28 12.59 3.81 8.03
C GLU A 28 11.37 3.70 8.95
N GLN A 29 10.16 3.81 8.39
CA GLN A 29 8.91 3.66 9.14
C GLN A 29 8.48 2.20 9.28
N TYR A 30 8.81 1.38 8.29
CA TYR A 30 8.55 -0.06 8.30
C TYR A 30 9.47 -0.78 9.27
N GLU A 31 10.74 -0.42 9.35
CA GLU A 31 11.74 -1.00 10.27
C GLU A 31 11.37 -0.86 11.76
N ARG A 32 10.44 0.05 12.09
CA ARG A 32 9.93 0.25 13.46
C ARG A 32 8.82 -0.73 13.84
N ILE A 33 8.34 -1.53 12.89
CA ILE A 33 7.22 -2.45 13.10
C ILE A 33 7.78 -3.79 13.57
N ASP A 34 7.34 -4.22 14.75
CA ASP A 34 7.51 -5.59 15.20
C ASP A 34 6.20 -6.35 15.04
N LEU A 35 6.23 -7.41 14.23
CA LEU A 35 5.10 -8.30 13.96
C LEU A 35 5.17 -9.59 14.80
N GLY A 36 6.19 -9.77 15.65
CA GLY A 36 6.37 -10.96 16.47
C GLY A 36 6.80 -12.21 15.71
N ILE A 37 7.07 -12.09 14.41
CA ILE A 37 7.46 -13.19 13.49
C ILE A 37 8.93 -13.10 13.04
N GLY A 38 9.69 -12.16 13.60
CA GLY A 38 11.02 -11.81 13.10
C GLY A 38 10.94 -11.05 11.77
N CYS A 39 12.04 -11.03 11.01
CA CYS A 39 12.07 -10.39 9.69
C CYS A 39 11.37 -11.29 8.66
N PRO A 40 10.30 -10.81 7.99
CA PRO A 40 9.71 -11.53 6.86
C PRO A 40 10.73 -11.75 5.75
N GLU A 41 10.59 -12.85 5.00
CA GLU A 41 11.46 -13.13 3.85
C GLU A 41 11.32 -12.04 2.77
N TYR A 42 10.09 -11.60 2.51
CA TYR A 42 9.82 -10.47 1.62
C TYR A 42 8.93 -9.43 2.28
N ALA A 43 9.15 -8.16 1.91
CA ALA A 43 8.24 -7.07 2.22
C ALA A 43 8.22 -6.05 1.08
N LEU A 44 7.03 -5.55 0.76
CA LEU A 44 6.81 -4.48 -0.21
C LEU A 44 6.55 -3.18 0.56
N VAL A 45 7.54 -2.27 0.55
CA VAL A 45 7.46 -0.96 1.20
C VAL A 45 7.36 0.16 0.17
N CYS A 46 7.12 1.40 0.61
CA CYS A 46 6.98 2.56 -0.27
C CYS A 46 5.92 2.35 -1.37
N ASN A 47 4.74 1.85 -0.96
CA ASN A 47 3.63 1.48 -1.83
C ASN A 47 3.97 0.40 -2.87
N GLY A 48 4.95 -0.45 -2.57
CA GLY A 48 5.42 -1.52 -3.43
C GLY A 48 6.55 -1.15 -4.38
N GLY A 49 7.04 0.10 -4.36
CA GLY A 49 8.20 0.50 -5.16
C GLY A 49 9.54 -0.02 -4.65
N VAL A 50 9.58 -0.54 -3.42
CA VAL A 50 10.77 -1.13 -2.83
C VAL A 50 10.43 -2.53 -2.31
N LEU A 51 11.10 -3.54 -2.87
CA LEU A 51 11.09 -4.89 -2.35
C LEU A 51 12.26 -5.05 -1.37
N LEU A 52 11.97 -5.60 -0.20
CA LEU A 52 12.95 -6.08 0.75
C LEU A 52 12.99 -7.61 0.66
N LYS A 53 14.19 -8.18 0.60
CA LYS A 53 14.46 -9.61 0.77
C LYS A 53 15.31 -9.81 2.03
N ASN A 54 14.76 -10.47 3.04
CA ASN A 54 15.38 -10.63 4.36
C ASN A 54 15.86 -9.27 4.93
N GLY A 55 15.00 -8.26 4.85
CA GLY A 55 15.28 -6.89 5.30
C GLY A 55 16.22 -6.08 4.41
N ARG A 56 16.77 -6.64 3.33
CA ARG A 56 17.68 -5.95 2.41
C ARG A 56 16.97 -5.52 1.13
N ARG A 57 17.20 -4.29 0.69
CA ARG A 57 16.63 -3.74 -0.54
C ARG A 57 17.06 -4.56 -1.77
N ASP A 58 16.09 -4.97 -2.58
CA ASP A 58 16.35 -5.43 -3.94
C ASP A 58 16.55 -4.22 -4.87
N ARG A 59 17.79 -4.07 -5.36
CA ARG A 59 18.17 -2.93 -6.18
C ARG A 59 17.50 -2.95 -7.56
N LYS A 60 17.38 -4.12 -8.19
CA LYS A 60 16.78 -4.24 -9.52
C LYS A 60 15.29 -3.92 -9.48
N TRP A 61 14.59 -4.35 -8.41
CA TRP A 61 13.20 -3.99 -8.18
C TRP A 61 13.01 -2.47 -8.07
N TYR A 62 13.87 -1.81 -7.31
CA TYR A 62 13.79 -0.36 -7.11
C TYR A 62 14.09 0.42 -8.40
N GLU A 63 15.14 0.03 -9.13
CA GLU A 63 15.47 0.60 -10.44
C GLU A 63 14.29 0.46 -11.41
N GLY A 64 13.68 -0.72 -11.53
CA GLY A 64 12.49 -0.91 -12.35
C GLY A 64 11.28 -0.07 -11.91
N SER A 65 11.13 0.17 -10.60
CA SER A 65 10.08 1.06 -10.10
C SER A 65 10.33 2.53 -10.45
N LEU A 66 11.59 2.97 -10.46
CA LEU A 66 11.95 4.31 -10.91
C LEU A 66 11.69 4.48 -12.42
N GLU A 67 11.98 3.44 -13.22
CA GLU A 67 11.71 3.42 -14.66
C GLU A 67 10.21 3.47 -14.95
N GLU A 68 9.40 2.60 -14.33
CA GLU A 68 7.94 2.54 -14.53
C GLU A 68 7.24 3.86 -14.17
N THR A 69 7.82 4.63 -13.24
CA THR A 69 7.23 5.88 -12.72
C THR A 69 7.83 7.14 -13.34
N ALA A 70 8.83 7.03 -14.23
CA ALA A 70 9.58 8.18 -14.71
C ALA A 70 8.70 9.28 -15.36
N ARG A 71 7.69 8.88 -16.13
CA ARG A 71 6.76 9.81 -16.79
C ARG A 71 5.94 10.62 -15.79
N ALA A 72 5.26 9.96 -14.86
CA ALA A 72 4.51 10.61 -13.80
C ALA A 72 5.38 11.55 -12.93
N ARG A 73 6.61 11.11 -12.62
CA ARG A 73 7.57 11.87 -11.80
C ARG A 73 8.03 13.18 -12.45
N ALA A 74 7.86 13.35 -13.76
CA ALA A 74 8.11 14.63 -14.42
C ALA A 74 7.22 15.77 -13.87
N GLY A 75 6.04 15.43 -13.32
CA GLY A 75 5.14 16.38 -12.67
C GLY A 75 5.50 16.74 -11.22
N PHE A 76 6.42 16.00 -10.58
CA PHE A 76 6.74 16.21 -9.16
C PHE A 76 7.26 17.60 -8.82
N PRO A 77 8.10 18.27 -9.65
CA PRO A 77 8.51 19.64 -9.35
C PRO A 77 7.33 20.62 -9.28
N ALA A 78 6.33 20.48 -10.15
CA ALA A 78 5.13 21.31 -10.14
C ALA A 78 4.27 21.02 -8.90
N ALA A 79 4.03 19.74 -8.60
CA ALA A 79 3.32 19.31 -7.40
C ALA A 79 4.00 19.80 -6.11
N TRP A 80 5.33 19.64 -6.02
CA TRP A 80 6.13 20.11 -4.89
C TRP A 80 5.96 21.61 -4.67
N LYS A 81 6.11 22.40 -5.73
CA LYS A 81 5.95 23.85 -5.66
C LYS A 81 4.55 24.25 -5.19
N LEU A 82 3.52 23.60 -5.73
CA LEU A 82 2.13 23.82 -5.32
C LEU A 82 1.95 23.52 -3.83
N LEU A 83 2.37 22.34 -3.38
CA LEU A 83 2.25 21.91 -1.99
C LEU A 83 3.02 22.83 -1.03
N GLU A 84 4.24 23.24 -1.37
CA GLU A 84 5.02 24.17 -0.54
C GLU A 84 4.32 25.52 -0.35
N SER A 85 3.59 25.98 -1.38
CA SER A 85 2.80 27.22 -1.35
C SER A 85 1.37 27.07 -0.81
N ASP A 86 0.90 25.84 -0.56
CA ASP A 86 -0.46 25.59 -0.11
C ASP A 86 -0.68 26.12 1.32
N PRO A 87 -1.57 27.09 1.54
CA PRO A 87 -1.83 27.66 2.88
C PRO A 87 -2.44 26.65 3.86
N ASP A 88 -3.08 25.60 3.36
CA ASP A 88 -3.69 24.57 4.20
C ASP A 88 -2.67 23.51 4.67
N ARG A 89 -1.46 23.50 4.08
CA ARG A 89 -0.37 22.61 4.49
C ARG A 89 -0.01 22.82 5.96
N CYS A 90 0.10 21.72 6.69
CA CYS A 90 0.47 21.69 8.11
C CYS A 90 1.67 20.78 8.41
N PHE A 91 2.35 20.29 7.38
CA PHE A 91 3.55 19.47 7.49
C PHE A 91 4.44 19.65 6.26
N GLU A 92 5.74 19.48 6.39
CA GLU A 92 6.67 19.59 5.26
C GLU A 92 6.27 18.65 4.09
N VAL A 93 6.61 19.03 2.86
CA VAL A 93 6.49 18.12 1.72
C VAL A 93 7.65 17.13 1.80
N ARG A 94 7.36 15.84 1.66
CA ARG A 94 8.37 14.78 1.62
C ARG A 94 8.32 14.06 0.31
N ASN A 95 9.50 13.79 -0.22
CA ASN A 95 9.70 12.84 -1.30
C ASN A 95 10.11 11.50 -0.66
N VAL A 96 9.29 10.47 -0.84
CA VAL A 96 9.56 9.14 -0.31
C VAL A 96 10.29 8.33 -1.37
N GLU A 97 11.59 8.11 -1.16
CA GLU A 97 12.44 7.27 -2.01
C GLU A 97 12.46 7.66 -3.50
N ASN A 98 12.25 8.94 -3.84
CA ASN A 98 12.10 9.40 -5.24
C ASN A 98 10.95 8.74 -5.99
N LEU A 99 9.97 8.18 -5.28
CA LEU A 99 8.87 7.40 -5.85
C LEU A 99 7.52 8.12 -5.75
N PHE A 100 7.24 8.83 -4.66
CA PHE A 100 6.00 9.57 -4.48
C PHE A 100 6.17 10.73 -3.49
N LEU A 101 5.26 11.71 -3.55
CA LEU A 101 5.23 12.83 -2.61
C LEU A 101 4.17 12.63 -1.54
N PHE A 102 4.42 13.17 -0.36
CA PHE A 102 3.48 13.16 0.76
C PHE A 102 3.59 14.46 1.56
N THR A 103 2.44 14.97 2.02
CA THR A 103 2.37 16.04 3.02
C THR A 103 1.12 15.87 3.91
N LYS A 104 0.90 16.78 4.86
CA LYS A 104 -0.37 16.89 5.60
C LYS A 104 -1.02 18.23 5.33
N SER A 105 -2.33 18.22 5.15
CA SER A 105 -3.17 19.39 4.95
C SER A 105 -4.30 19.44 5.98
N ARG A 106 -4.66 20.64 6.40
CA ARG A 106 -5.86 20.89 7.23
C ARG A 106 -7.15 20.75 6.42
N ARG A 107 -7.08 20.86 5.10
CA ARG A 107 -8.18 20.66 4.15
C ARG A 107 -7.71 19.74 3.01
N PRO A 108 -7.54 18.44 3.27
CA PRO A 108 -6.92 17.52 2.32
C PRO A 108 -7.65 17.49 0.98
N GLU A 109 -8.98 17.53 0.96
CA GLU A 109 -9.81 17.51 -0.25
C GLU A 109 -9.49 18.72 -1.14
N LYS A 110 -9.39 19.92 -0.57
CA LYS A 110 -9.03 21.13 -1.30
C LYS A 110 -7.60 21.09 -1.85
N THR A 111 -6.66 20.57 -1.05
CA THR A 111 -5.27 20.36 -1.51
C THR A 111 -5.23 19.37 -2.69
N MET A 112 -6.03 18.30 -2.64
CA MET A 112 -6.13 17.33 -3.72
C MET A 112 -6.70 17.96 -5.00
N GLU A 113 -7.78 18.73 -4.90
CA GLU A 113 -8.37 19.45 -6.05
C GLU A 113 -7.34 20.35 -6.77
N HIS A 114 -6.51 21.07 -6.01
CA HIS A 114 -5.44 21.89 -6.59
C HIS A 114 -4.36 21.05 -7.28
N LEU A 115 -4.00 19.88 -6.73
CA LEU A 115 -3.05 18.96 -7.33
C LEU A 115 -3.59 18.37 -8.64
N GLU A 116 -4.86 17.97 -8.65
CA GLU A 116 -5.55 17.42 -9.83
C GLU A 116 -5.62 18.42 -10.99
N GLN A 117 -5.58 19.74 -10.72
CA GLN A 117 -5.53 20.77 -11.76
C GLN A 117 -4.17 20.87 -12.47
N VAL A 118 -3.08 20.39 -11.85
CA VAL A 118 -1.72 20.56 -12.38
C VAL A 118 -1.03 19.24 -12.75
N LEU A 119 -1.63 18.11 -12.37
CA LEU A 119 -1.12 16.77 -12.65
C LEU A 119 -2.04 16.03 -13.59
N ASP A 120 -1.44 15.24 -14.47
CA ASP A 120 -2.17 14.34 -15.36
C ASP A 120 -2.79 13.19 -14.54
N PRO A 121 -4.13 13.06 -14.50
CA PRO A 121 -4.81 12.02 -13.73
C PRO A 121 -4.61 10.62 -14.32
N GLU A 122 -4.16 10.47 -15.57
CA GLU A 122 -3.79 9.16 -16.13
C GLU A 122 -2.42 8.69 -15.62
N GLU A 123 -1.57 9.61 -15.18
CA GLU A 123 -0.20 9.32 -14.74
C GLU A 123 -0.04 9.37 -13.22
N ASN A 124 -0.91 10.10 -12.50
CA ASN A 124 -0.81 10.29 -11.05
C ASN A 124 -2.14 10.06 -10.34
N ASP A 125 -2.10 9.20 -9.32
CA ASP A 125 -3.13 9.09 -8.31
C ASP A 125 -2.90 10.14 -7.21
N ILE A 126 -3.93 10.94 -6.96
CA ILE A 126 -3.98 11.87 -5.83
C ILE A 126 -4.86 11.23 -4.75
N LEU A 127 -4.28 10.96 -3.58
CA LEU A 127 -4.94 10.18 -2.54
C LEU A 127 -4.84 10.88 -1.19
N SER A 128 -5.82 10.63 -0.32
CA SER A 128 -5.76 11.06 1.09
C SER A 128 -6.04 9.93 2.08
N ASN A 129 -5.55 10.12 3.30
CA ASN A 129 -5.90 9.30 4.45
C ASN A 129 -5.91 10.18 5.70
N GLY A 130 -7.11 10.62 6.09
CA GLY A 130 -7.27 11.73 7.02
C GLY A 130 -6.58 12.98 6.49
N ILE A 131 -5.79 13.65 7.33
CA ILE A 131 -5.07 14.87 6.94
C ILE A 131 -3.90 14.64 5.97
N LYS A 132 -3.54 13.38 5.67
CA LYS A 132 -2.40 13.06 4.80
C LYS A 132 -2.82 13.14 3.34
N VAL A 133 -2.03 13.82 2.51
CA VAL A 133 -2.22 13.92 1.06
C VAL A 133 -1.00 13.34 0.36
N TYR A 134 -1.22 12.55 -0.68
CA TYR A 134 -0.20 11.84 -1.44
C TYR A 134 -0.33 12.15 -2.93
N VAL A 135 0.82 12.29 -3.60
CA VAL A 135 0.95 12.32 -5.06
C VAL A 135 1.71 11.08 -5.45
N VAL A 136 1.02 10.08 -6.00
CA VAL A 136 1.57 8.76 -6.29
C VAL A 136 1.47 8.50 -7.79
N PRO A 137 2.55 8.10 -8.48
CA PRO A 137 2.44 7.64 -9.86
C PRO A 137 1.41 6.51 -9.98
N ALA A 138 0.50 6.55 -10.96
CA ALA A 138 -0.57 5.56 -11.09
C ALA A 138 -0.05 4.11 -11.23
N LYS A 139 1.15 3.95 -11.82
CA LYS A 139 1.84 2.65 -11.93
C LYS A 139 2.50 2.18 -10.63
N LEU A 140 2.66 3.06 -9.64
CA LEU A 140 3.20 2.75 -8.32
C LEU A 140 2.06 2.43 -7.35
N ASN A 141 1.45 1.26 -7.53
CA ASN A 141 0.38 0.77 -6.66
C ASN A 141 0.63 -0.67 -6.21
N LYS A 142 -0.05 -1.07 -5.14
CA LYS A 142 0.13 -2.37 -4.50
C LYS A 142 -0.28 -3.54 -5.40
N GLY A 143 -1.25 -3.34 -6.30
CA GLY A 143 -1.63 -4.33 -7.32
C GLY A 143 -0.51 -4.61 -8.32
N ARG A 144 0.11 -3.56 -8.86
CA ARG A 144 1.27 -3.68 -9.74
C ARG A 144 2.43 -4.37 -9.02
N ALA A 145 2.67 -4.04 -7.76
CA ALA A 145 3.69 -4.68 -6.94
C ALA A 145 3.39 -6.18 -6.70
N LEU A 146 2.13 -6.55 -6.46
CA LEU A 146 1.73 -7.95 -6.33
C LEU A 146 2.00 -8.73 -7.63
N ILE A 147 1.61 -8.19 -8.79
CA ILE A 147 1.82 -8.80 -10.11
C ILE A 147 3.32 -9.02 -10.36
N ARG A 148 4.12 -7.97 -10.17
CA ARG A 148 5.58 -8.03 -10.33
C ARG A 148 6.22 -9.05 -9.37
N LEU A 149 5.68 -9.19 -8.16
CA LEU A 149 6.21 -10.15 -7.17
C LEU A 149 5.86 -11.59 -7.55
N LYS A 150 4.63 -11.85 -8.01
CA LYS A 150 4.22 -13.16 -8.56
C LYS A 150 5.14 -13.58 -9.69
N GLU A 151 5.44 -12.67 -10.61
CA GLU A 151 6.40 -12.91 -11.71
C GLU A 151 7.83 -13.16 -11.17
N HIS A 152 8.31 -12.33 -10.26
CA HIS A 152 9.66 -12.43 -9.68
C HIS A 152 9.90 -13.73 -8.91
N LEU A 153 8.86 -14.25 -8.23
CA LEU A 153 8.93 -15.47 -7.42
C LEU A 153 8.39 -16.72 -8.14
N HIS A 154 7.90 -16.58 -9.37
CA HIS A 154 7.20 -17.64 -10.12
C HIS A 154 6.05 -18.26 -9.32
N ILE A 155 5.21 -17.42 -8.69
CA ILE A 155 4.05 -17.83 -7.90
C ILE A 155 2.76 -17.57 -8.68
N HIS A 156 1.85 -18.54 -8.67
CA HIS A 156 0.60 -18.48 -9.44
C HIS A 156 -0.62 -18.04 -8.64
N GLU A 157 -0.62 -18.22 -7.32
CA GLU A 157 -1.75 -17.88 -6.45
C GLU A 157 -1.32 -16.90 -5.36
N ALA A 158 -2.14 -15.87 -5.14
CA ALA A 158 -1.97 -14.85 -4.12
C ALA A 158 -3.28 -14.60 -3.38
N ILE A 159 -3.15 -14.50 -2.06
CA ILE A 159 -4.22 -14.04 -1.17
C ILE A 159 -3.82 -12.65 -0.69
N ALA A 160 -4.72 -11.67 -0.86
CA ALA A 160 -4.51 -10.31 -0.38
C ALA A 160 -5.50 -9.91 0.71
N ALA A 161 -5.06 -9.04 1.61
CA ALA A 161 -5.91 -8.42 2.60
C ALA A 161 -5.53 -6.95 2.77
N GLY A 162 -6.53 -6.08 2.92
CA GLY A 162 -6.34 -4.64 3.02
C GLY A 162 -7.59 -3.92 3.49
N ASP A 163 -7.40 -2.76 4.13
CA ASP A 163 -8.44 -2.04 4.85
C ASP A 163 -8.65 -0.60 4.35
N SER A 164 -7.88 -0.18 3.33
CA SER A 164 -7.92 1.17 2.82
C SER A 164 -8.03 1.23 1.29
N ARG A 165 -8.34 2.43 0.77
CA ARG A 165 -8.35 2.70 -0.68
C ARG A 165 -7.02 2.40 -1.38
N PHE A 166 -5.90 2.48 -0.66
CA PHE A 166 -4.57 2.11 -1.22
C PHE A 166 -4.48 0.61 -1.55
N ASP A 167 -5.32 -0.21 -0.94
CA ASP A 167 -5.29 -1.66 -1.10
C ASP A 167 -6.16 -2.15 -2.26
N LEU A 168 -7.08 -1.32 -2.78
CA LEU A 168 -8.04 -1.74 -3.81
C LEU A 168 -7.34 -2.35 -5.04
N SER A 169 -6.25 -1.76 -5.50
CA SER A 169 -5.45 -2.31 -6.61
C SER A 169 -4.90 -3.71 -6.32
N MET A 170 -4.46 -3.96 -5.09
CA MET A 170 -3.94 -5.26 -4.64
C MET A 170 -5.04 -6.29 -4.47
N LEU A 171 -6.18 -5.88 -3.90
CA LEU A 171 -7.34 -6.74 -3.69
C LEU A 171 -7.91 -7.21 -5.05
N LYS A 172 -8.00 -6.32 -6.04
CA LYS A 172 -8.43 -6.66 -7.41
C LYS A 172 -7.46 -7.57 -8.15
N ALA A 173 -6.15 -7.42 -7.91
CA ALA A 173 -5.11 -8.19 -8.59
C ALA A 173 -4.87 -9.58 -7.97
N ALA A 174 -5.37 -9.84 -6.76
CA ALA A 174 -5.20 -11.11 -6.07
C ALA A 174 -6.19 -12.18 -6.57
N ASP A 175 -5.85 -13.45 -6.38
CA ASP A 175 -6.74 -14.57 -6.73
C ASP A 175 -7.88 -14.68 -5.72
N ARG A 176 -7.59 -14.37 -4.45
CA ARG A 176 -8.57 -14.23 -3.37
C ARG A 176 -8.24 -13.01 -2.53
N ALA A 177 -9.26 -12.23 -2.18
CA ALA A 177 -9.08 -11.01 -1.42
C ALA A 177 -9.98 -10.97 -0.18
N PHE A 178 -9.54 -10.23 0.81
CA PHE A 178 -10.27 -10.00 2.05
C PHE A 178 -10.23 -8.52 2.44
N ALA A 179 -11.39 -7.96 2.79
CA ALA A 179 -11.51 -6.55 3.14
C ALA A 179 -12.56 -6.32 4.23
N PRO A 180 -12.49 -5.22 4.99
CA PRO A 180 -13.62 -4.75 5.79
C PRO A 180 -14.82 -4.38 4.90
N GLU A 181 -16.04 -4.55 5.42
CA GLU A 181 -17.30 -4.25 4.72
C GLU A 181 -17.38 -2.79 4.22
N SER A 182 -16.70 -1.87 4.88
CA SER A 182 -16.61 -0.46 4.47
C SER A 182 -16.01 -0.25 3.07
N LEU A 183 -15.24 -1.21 2.55
CA LEU A 183 -14.70 -1.16 1.19
C LEU A 183 -15.62 -1.80 0.13
N SER A 184 -16.73 -2.42 0.53
CA SER A 184 -17.64 -3.09 -0.41
C SER A 184 -18.37 -2.13 -1.37
N VAL A 185 -18.44 -0.84 -1.01
CA VAL A 185 -19.03 0.22 -1.82
C VAL A 185 -18.05 0.79 -2.87
N GLU A 186 -16.78 0.41 -2.83
CA GLU A 186 -15.78 0.92 -3.78
C GLU A 186 -15.96 0.29 -5.17
N PRO A 187 -15.87 1.06 -6.26
CA PRO A 187 -16.12 0.55 -7.61
C PRO A 187 -15.19 -0.61 -8.01
N GLY A 188 -15.77 -1.65 -8.63
CA GLY A 188 -15.03 -2.79 -9.20
C GLY A 188 -14.40 -3.72 -8.17
N MET A 189 -14.98 -3.78 -6.97
CA MET A 189 -14.56 -4.65 -5.86
C MET A 189 -15.42 -5.93 -5.75
N ASP A 190 -16.15 -6.29 -6.80
CA ASP A 190 -16.95 -7.50 -6.92
C ASP A 190 -16.14 -8.72 -7.40
N GLY A 191 -16.61 -9.93 -7.08
CA GLY A 191 -16.02 -11.18 -7.56
C GLY A 191 -15.15 -11.92 -6.53
N ASN A 192 -13.88 -11.52 -6.40
CA ASN A 192 -12.84 -12.29 -5.68
C ASN A 192 -12.68 -11.93 -4.18
N THR A 193 -13.41 -10.91 -3.70
CA THR A 193 -13.22 -10.33 -2.37
C THR A 193 -14.29 -10.81 -1.38
N THR A 194 -13.86 -11.34 -0.24
CA THR A 194 -14.73 -11.64 0.91
C THR A 194 -14.68 -10.49 1.90
N TYR A 195 -15.85 -9.98 2.29
CA TYR A 195 -15.97 -8.88 3.23
C TYR A 195 -16.22 -9.35 4.66
N PHE A 196 -15.62 -8.65 5.61
CA PHE A 196 -15.84 -8.84 7.04
C PHE A 196 -16.46 -7.58 7.65
N GLY A 197 -17.65 -7.75 8.24
CA GLY A 197 -18.33 -6.72 9.03
C GLY A 197 -18.35 -7.06 10.53
N GLY A 198 -19.19 -6.35 11.28
CA GLY A 198 -19.43 -6.58 12.70
C GLY A 198 -18.35 -6.06 13.65
N ASP A 199 -18.46 -6.44 14.93
CA ASP A 199 -17.65 -5.86 16.03
C ASP A 199 -16.25 -6.48 16.19
N LEU A 200 -15.96 -7.56 15.48
CA LEU A 200 -14.66 -8.23 15.56
C LEU A 200 -13.63 -7.52 14.68
N LEU A 201 -12.39 -7.41 15.18
CA LEU A 201 -11.28 -6.85 14.42
C LEU A 201 -11.07 -7.62 13.11
N PHE A 202 -10.97 -6.88 12.00
CA PHE A 202 -10.75 -7.45 10.67
C PHE A 202 -9.57 -8.43 10.63
N SER A 203 -8.45 -8.10 11.29
CA SER A 203 -7.28 -8.98 11.35
C SER A 203 -7.57 -10.32 12.04
N ASP A 204 -8.41 -10.33 13.08
CA ASP A 204 -8.77 -11.54 13.80
C ASP A 204 -9.69 -12.43 12.95
N GLN A 205 -10.67 -11.81 12.27
CA GLN A 205 -11.57 -12.53 11.36
C GLN A 205 -10.81 -13.14 10.18
N LEU A 206 -9.90 -12.38 9.59
CA LEU A 206 -9.02 -12.83 8.51
C LEU A 206 -8.19 -14.04 8.93
N ILE A 207 -7.47 -13.94 10.04
CA ILE A 207 -6.58 -15.01 10.49
C ILE A 207 -7.38 -16.28 10.80
N ARG A 208 -8.56 -16.17 11.45
CA ARG A 208 -9.46 -17.32 11.66
C ARG A 208 -9.83 -17.99 10.34
N ARG A 209 -10.28 -17.19 9.36
CA ARG A 209 -10.68 -17.69 8.04
C ARG A 209 -9.53 -18.40 7.31
N LEU A 210 -8.30 -17.90 7.42
CA LEU A 210 -7.13 -18.52 6.80
C LEU A 210 -6.68 -19.79 7.52
N LEU A 211 -6.88 -19.88 8.84
CA LEU A 211 -6.53 -21.07 9.60
C LEU A 211 -7.56 -22.20 9.48
N GLU A 212 -8.82 -21.89 9.21
CA GLU A 212 -9.93 -22.84 9.00
C GLU A 212 -9.88 -23.55 7.64
N ASN A 213 -9.44 -22.88 6.58
CA ASN A 213 -9.27 -23.49 5.27
C ASN A 213 -7.99 -24.34 5.27
N LYS A 214 -8.15 -25.66 5.44
CA LYS A 214 -7.07 -26.66 5.29
C LYS A 214 -6.83 -27.00 3.81
#